data_AF-A0AAW6N7X2-F1
#
_entry.id   AF-A0AAW6N7X2-F1
#
_cell.length_a   1.000
_cell.length_b   1.000
_cell.length_c   1.000
_cell.angle_alpha   90.00
_cell.angle_beta   90.00
_cell.angle_gamma   90.00
#
_symmetry.space_group_name_H-M   'P 1'
#
loop_
_entity.id
_entity.type
_entity.pdbx_description
1 polymer ?
#
loop_
_entity_poly.entity_id
_entity_poly.type
_entity_poly.pdbx_seq_one_letter_code
_entity_poly.pdbx_strand_id
1 'polypeptide(L)'
;MLQLSKKWQATYRDAWPDALVEFAPPADLIALGHDDMLLLGSATPSFCGRYDLAGFIKDTPAFLPALETMIGDTLPQGAFLRLSSVSFKKPEVAQTPCFDIEDAMNVMCSPNERVAAFFTDAIEEGYPLSLVVSPWVDIPKWSEFRLFIRDGVLVGLSQYWWDKSFPEIHQHHEAIRASILAFLNVLLPKLHLPTVIVDVSVQTGTGGIGATSLIELNPFIRRADACLFSWDNGGDFDGSFRFVS
;
A
#
# COMPACT_ATOMS: atom_id res chain seq x y z
N MET A 1 -8.68 -22.60 2.20
CA MET A 1 -7.50 -22.08 2.93
C MET A 1 -7.46 -20.56 2.74
N LEU A 2 -8.50 -19.83 3.19
CA LEU A 2 -8.82 -18.44 2.76
C LEU A 2 -9.03 -17.46 3.94
N GLN A 3 -8.40 -17.70 5.10
CA GLN A 3 -8.37 -16.72 6.19
C GLN A 3 -7.13 -15.80 6.09
N LEU A 4 -6.75 -15.39 4.88
CA LEU A 4 -5.48 -14.70 4.68
C LEU A 4 -5.52 -13.27 5.21
N SER A 5 -6.68 -12.62 5.20
CA SER A 5 -6.83 -11.17 5.43
C SER A 5 -7.37 -10.79 6.81
N LYS A 6 -8.32 -11.54 7.39
CA LYS A 6 -9.07 -11.11 8.59
C LYS A 6 -8.19 -10.73 9.78
N LYS A 7 -7.18 -11.56 10.05
CA LYS A 7 -6.20 -11.32 11.13
C LYS A 7 -5.27 -10.12 10.85
N TRP A 8 -5.15 -9.69 9.60
CA TRP A 8 -4.29 -8.60 9.17
C TRP A 8 -5.05 -7.31 8.87
N GLN A 9 -6.37 -7.26 9.08
CA GLN A 9 -7.17 -6.05 8.89
C GLN A 9 -6.65 -4.87 9.70
N ALA A 10 -6.00 -5.11 10.83
CA ALA A 10 -5.38 -4.05 11.61
C ALA A 10 -4.28 -3.31 10.83
N THR A 11 -3.70 -3.87 9.76
CA THR A 11 -2.75 -3.15 8.90
C THR A 11 -3.44 -2.33 7.81
N TYR A 12 -4.75 -2.50 7.59
CA TYR A 12 -5.47 -1.82 6.52
C TYR A 12 -5.71 -0.37 6.89
N ARG A 13 -5.69 0.51 5.89
CA ARG A 13 -5.86 1.96 6.08
C ARG A 13 -7.13 2.30 6.88
N ASP A 14 -8.21 1.55 6.70
CA ASP A 14 -9.48 1.72 7.44
C ASP A 14 -9.35 1.51 8.96
N ALA A 15 -8.37 0.71 9.38
CA ALA A 15 -8.17 0.34 10.78
C ALA A 15 -7.11 1.21 11.48
N TRP A 16 -6.54 2.20 10.80
CA TRP A 16 -5.49 3.04 11.37
C TRP A 16 -6.11 4.05 12.35
N PRO A 17 -5.51 4.25 13.54
CA PRO A 17 -5.93 5.32 14.43
C PRO A 17 -5.60 6.68 13.81
N ASP A 18 -6.40 7.71 14.12
CA ASP A 18 -6.22 9.08 13.59
C ASP A 18 -4.79 9.60 13.75
N ALA A 19 -4.16 9.32 14.90
CA ALA A 19 -2.80 9.73 15.20
C ALA A 19 -1.75 9.17 14.21
N LEU A 20 -2.04 8.02 13.60
CA LEU A 20 -1.21 7.38 12.57
C LEU A 20 -1.52 7.93 11.16
N VAL A 21 -2.79 8.27 10.90
CA VAL A 21 -3.25 8.82 9.62
C VAL A 21 -2.48 10.09 9.25
N GLU A 22 -2.17 10.93 10.24
CA GLU A 22 -1.38 12.17 10.13
C GLU A 22 0.00 12.01 9.47
N PHE A 23 0.59 10.80 9.49
CA PHE A 23 1.93 10.57 8.95
C PHE A 23 1.96 10.17 7.47
N ALA A 24 0.81 9.85 6.89
CA ALA A 24 0.71 9.47 5.50
C ALA A 24 0.05 10.58 4.68
N PRO A 25 0.13 10.53 3.34
CA PRO A 25 -0.65 11.42 2.50
C PRO A 25 -2.14 11.40 2.89
N PRO A 26 -2.83 12.55 2.84
CA PRO A 26 -4.27 12.60 3.08
C PRO A 26 -4.96 11.65 2.09
N ALA A 27 -5.96 10.95 2.58
CA ALA A 27 -6.69 9.99 1.78
C ALA A 27 -8.12 9.89 2.28
N ASP A 28 -9.03 9.75 1.34
CA ASP A 28 -10.42 9.45 1.57
C ASP A 28 -10.67 7.97 1.31
N LEU A 29 -11.73 7.44 1.93
CA LEU A 29 -12.08 6.03 1.89
C LEU A 29 -13.49 5.86 1.33
N ILE A 30 -13.61 5.10 0.25
CA ILE A 30 -14.91 4.68 -0.28
C ILE A 30 -15.11 3.22 0.10
N ALA A 31 -16.07 2.96 0.99
CA ALA A 31 -16.42 1.60 1.38
C ALA A 31 -16.96 0.83 0.16
N LEU A 32 -16.44 -0.37 -0.07
CA LEU A 32 -16.88 -1.22 -1.17
C LEU A 32 -17.98 -2.17 -0.68
N GLY A 33 -19.13 -2.10 -1.35
CA GLY A 33 -20.19 -3.08 -1.22
C GLY A 33 -19.84 -4.39 -1.94
N HIS A 34 -20.67 -5.40 -1.69
CA HIS A 34 -20.56 -6.70 -2.36
C HIS A 34 -20.53 -6.56 -3.89
N ASP A 35 -21.40 -5.73 -4.44
CA ASP A 35 -21.53 -5.55 -5.89
C ASP A 35 -20.36 -4.78 -6.51
N ASP A 36 -19.77 -3.83 -5.77
CA ASP A 36 -18.57 -3.12 -6.19
C ASP A 36 -17.39 -4.10 -6.28
N MET A 37 -17.24 -4.98 -5.29
CA MET A 37 -16.21 -6.01 -5.31
C MET A 37 -16.41 -7.02 -6.44
N LEU A 38 -17.65 -7.39 -6.77
CA LEU A 38 -17.93 -8.24 -7.94
C LEU A 38 -17.57 -7.53 -9.24
N LEU A 39 -17.94 -6.26 -9.39
CA LEU A 39 -17.62 -5.44 -10.56
C LEU A 39 -16.11 -5.36 -10.77
N LEU A 40 -15.36 -4.92 -9.76
CA LEU A 40 -13.91 -4.76 -9.86
C LEU A 40 -13.20 -6.11 -10.02
N GLY A 41 -13.67 -7.15 -9.31
CA GLY A 41 -13.13 -8.50 -9.40
C GLY A 41 -13.34 -9.17 -10.75
N SER A 42 -14.40 -8.80 -11.49
CA SER A 42 -14.73 -9.36 -12.81
C SER A 42 -13.67 -9.14 -13.89
N ALA A 43 -12.72 -8.22 -13.66
CA ALA A 43 -11.56 -8.09 -14.51
C ALA A 43 -10.61 -9.30 -14.47
N THR A 44 -10.69 -10.14 -13.43
CA THR A 44 -9.76 -11.25 -13.22
C THR A 44 -10.42 -12.59 -13.58
N PRO A 45 -9.89 -13.35 -14.56
CA PRO A 45 -10.55 -14.58 -15.05
C PRO A 45 -10.83 -15.63 -13.97
N SER A 46 -9.91 -15.83 -13.02
CA SER A 46 -10.08 -16.78 -11.91
C SER A 46 -11.27 -16.41 -11.01
N PHE A 47 -11.44 -15.11 -10.75
CA PHE A 47 -12.54 -14.56 -9.97
C PHE A 47 -13.87 -14.72 -10.70
N CYS A 48 -13.90 -14.41 -12.00
CA CYS A 48 -15.06 -14.64 -12.85
C CYS A 48 -15.54 -16.08 -12.82
N GLY A 49 -14.61 -17.03 -12.95
CA GLY A 49 -14.93 -18.46 -12.87
C GLY A 49 -15.47 -18.89 -11.49
N ARG A 50 -15.00 -18.26 -10.41
CA ARG A 50 -15.45 -18.57 -9.04
C ARG A 50 -16.89 -18.13 -8.78
N TYR A 51 -17.27 -16.96 -9.30
CA TYR A 51 -18.56 -16.33 -9.02
C TYR A 51 -19.54 -16.38 -10.21
N ASP A 52 -19.21 -17.12 -11.27
CA ASP A 52 -20.00 -17.26 -12.49
C ASP A 52 -20.40 -15.92 -13.13
N LEU A 53 -19.40 -15.03 -13.30
CA LEU A 53 -19.60 -13.65 -13.75
C LEU A 53 -19.49 -13.48 -15.27
N ALA A 54 -19.80 -14.51 -16.06
CA ALA A 54 -19.72 -14.44 -17.51
C ALA A 54 -20.68 -13.37 -18.06
N GLY A 55 -20.14 -12.32 -18.70
CA GLY A 55 -20.94 -11.20 -19.21
C GLY A 55 -21.54 -10.29 -18.13
N PHE A 56 -21.00 -10.36 -16.90
CA PHE A 56 -21.44 -9.54 -15.79
C PHE A 56 -21.15 -8.05 -16.06
N ILE A 57 -22.22 -7.28 -16.20
CA ILE A 57 -22.19 -5.82 -16.15
C ILE A 57 -23.18 -5.46 -15.04
N LYS A 58 -22.68 -4.90 -13.95
CA LYS A 58 -23.53 -4.48 -12.83
C LYS A 58 -23.35 -3.00 -12.56
N ASP A 59 -24.48 -2.35 -12.37
CA ASP A 59 -24.53 -0.96 -11.99
C ASP A 59 -24.15 -0.81 -10.51
N THR A 60 -23.32 0.17 -10.23
CA THR A 60 -22.83 0.52 -8.88
C THR A 60 -23.14 2.00 -8.64
N PRO A 61 -24.43 2.35 -8.53
CA PRO A 61 -24.91 3.73 -8.67
C PRO A 61 -24.48 4.66 -7.52
N ALA A 62 -23.93 4.11 -6.44
CA ALA A 62 -23.34 4.89 -5.36
C ALA A 62 -21.81 5.01 -5.49
N PHE A 63 -21.13 3.94 -5.92
CA PHE A 63 -19.67 3.86 -5.93
C PHE A 63 -19.04 4.70 -7.05
N LEU A 64 -19.45 4.50 -8.31
CA LEU A 64 -18.83 5.21 -9.44
C LEU A 64 -19.05 6.73 -9.37
N PRO A 65 -20.27 7.24 -9.06
CA PRO A 65 -20.45 8.69 -8.92
C PRO A 65 -19.65 9.27 -7.75
N ALA A 66 -19.55 8.57 -6.62
CA ALA A 66 -18.73 9.03 -5.50
C ALA A 66 -17.24 9.12 -5.89
N LEU A 67 -16.73 8.12 -6.60
CA LEU A 67 -15.35 8.11 -7.08
C LEU A 67 -15.11 9.22 -8.11
N GLU A 68 -16.03 9.43 -9.05
CA GLU A 68 -15.95 10.49 -10.04
C GLU A 68 -15.91 11.88 -9.40
N THR A 69 -16.80 12.16 -8.43
CA THR A 69 -16.78 13.42 -7.66
C THR A 69 -15.43 13.61 -6.95
N MET A 70 -14.90 12.56 -6.32
CA MET A 70 -13.63 12.68 -5.59
C MET A 70 -12.46 12.95 -6.54
N ILE A 71 -12.34 12.24 -7.65
CA ILE A 71 -11.24 12.45 -8.59
C ILE A 71 -11.35 13.82 -9.27
N GLY A 72 -12.51 14.13 -9.84
CA GLY A 72 -12.70 15.32 -10.68
C GLY A 72 -12.67 16.64 -9.92
N ASP A 73 -13.28 16.70 -8.73
CA ASP A 73 -13.46 17.98 -8.03
C ASP A 73 -12.33 18.27 -7.03
N THR A 74 -11.67 17.23 -6.50
CA THR A 74 -10.80 17.39 -5.32
C THR A 74 -9.33 17.14 -5.58
N LEU A 75 -8.96 16.46 -6.68
CA LEU A 75 -7.59 16.00 -6.94
C LEU A 75 -7.05 16.45 -8.32
N PRO A 76 -6.79 17.75 -8.55
CA PRO A 76 -6.34 18.27 -9.84
C PRO A 76 -4.97 17.75 -10.30
N GLN A 77 -4.13 17.27 -9.38
CA GLN A 77 -2.85 16.60 -9.67
C GLN A 77 -3.01 15.11 -10.03
N GLY A 78 -4.25 14.63 -10.08
CA GLY A 78 -4.61 13.23 -10.23
C GLY A 78 -4.67 12.49 -8.91
N ALA A 79 -5.32 11.33 -8.95
CA ALA A 79 -5.52 10.44 -7.82
C ALA A 79 -4.62 9.21 -7.90
N PHE A 80 -4.18 8.75 -6.74
CA PHE A 80 -3.65 7.41 -6.54
C PHE A 80 -4.73 6.53 -5.91
N LEU A 81 -4.93 5.35 -6.50
CA LEU A 81 -5.95 4.39 -6.08
C LEU A 81 -5.31 3.09 -5.58
N ARG A 82 -5.83 2.58 -4.47
CA ARG A 82 -5.51 1.25 -3.94
C ARG A 82 -6.66 0.71 -3.12
N LEU A 83 -6.69 -0.60 -2.91
CA LEU A 83 -7.48 -1.14 -1.80
C LEU A 83 -6.77 -0.83 -0.47
N SER A 84 -7.54 -0.75 0.60
CA SER A 84 -6.98 -0.56 1.94
C SER A 84 -6.02 -1.68 2.36
N SER A 85 -6.13 -2.85 1.74
CA SER A 85 -5.27 -4.02 1.96
C SER A 85 -4.12 -4.18 0.96
N VAL A 86 -4.24 -3.62 -0.25
CA VAL A 86 -3.31 -3.89 -1.35
C VAL A 86 -3.37 -2.83 -2.46
N SER A 87 -2.23 -2.52 -3.07
CA SER A 87 -2.16 -1.69 -4.28
C SER A 87 -2.58 -2.47 -5.54
N PHE A 88 -3.19 -1.78 -6.51
CA PHE A 88 -3.46 -2.31 -7.85
C PHE A 88 -2.18 -2.50 -8.70
N LYS A 89 -1.01 -2.11 -8.19
CA LYS A 89 0.29 -2.22 -8.86
C LYS A 89 0.55 -3.62 -9.41
N LYS A 90 1.03 -3.66 -10.65
CA LYS A 90 1.59 -4.85 -11.31
C LYS A 90 3.08 -4.63 -11.56
N PRO A 91 3.92 -5.68 -11.50
CA PRO A 91 5.35 -5.54 -11.77
C PRO A 91 5.64 -4.93 -13.15
N GLU A 92 4.80 -5.21 -14.15
CA GLU A 92 5.02 -4.87 -15.55
C GLU A 92 4.45 -3.51 -15.95
N VAL A 93 3.60 -2.90 -15.10
CA VAL A 93 2.86 -1.68 -15.44
C VAL A 93 3.15 -0.61 -14.39
N ALA A 94 3.74 0.50 -14.83
CA ALA A 94 3.89 1.67 -13.97
C ALA A 94 2.50 2.22 -13.62
N GLN A 95 2.26 2.51 -12.35
CA GLN A 95 1.08 3.27 -11.96
C GLN A 95 1.25 4.71 -12.44
N THR A 96 0.14 5.28 -12.88
CA THR A 96 0.02 6.68 -13.30
C THR A 96 -1.09 7.35 -12.49
N PRO A 97 -1.05 8.68 -12.33
CA PRO A 97 -2.18 9.41 -11.76
C PRO A 97 -3.46 9.14 -12.55
N CYS A 98 -4.58 9.02 -11.85
CA CYS A 98 -5.91 8.96 -12.45
C CYS A 98 -6.54 10.34 -12.42
N PHE A 99 -6.91 10.89 -13.57
CA PHE A 99 -7.52 12.23 -13.68
C PHE A 99 -9.04 12.19 -13.83
N ASP A 100 -9.59 11.04 -14.17
CA ASP A 100 -11.02 10.83 -14.31
C ASP A 100 -11.42 9.37 -14.00
N ILE A 101 -12.70 9.07 -14.21
CA ILE A 101 -13.26 7.74 -13.97
C ILE A 101 -12.73 6.70 -14.98
N GLU A 102 -12.37 7.10 -16.19
CA GLU A 102 -11.83 6.20 -17.21
C GLU A 102 -10.45 5.70 -16.79
N ASP A 103 -9.56 6.61 -16.36
CA ASP A 103 -8.27 6.27 -15.77
C ASP A 103 -8.42 5.34 -14.56
N ALA A 104 -9.34 5.70 -13.66
CA ALA A 104 -9.60 4.91 -12.45
C ALA A 104 -10.04 3.48 -12.78
N MET A 105 -10.96 3.32 -13.74
CA MET A 105 -11.44 2.02 -14.17
C MET A 105 -10.36 1.23 -14.90
N ASN A 106 -9.51 1.88 -15.70
CA ASN A 106 -8.35 1.25 -16.35
C ASN A 106 -7.37 0.65 -15.32
N VAL A 107 -7.16 1.34 -14.20
CA VAL A 107 -6.30 0.84 -13.09
C VAL A 107 -6.99 -0.29 -12.32
N MET A 108 -8.23 -0.08 -11.87
CA MET A 108 -8.91 -1.02 -10.97
C MET A 108 -9.41 -2.28 -11.67
N CYS A 109 -9.83 -2.17 -12.94
CA CYS A 109 -10.32 -3.29 -13.75
C CYS A 109 -9.22 -3.93 -14.61
N SER A 110 -7.96 -3.79 -14.20
CA SER A 110 -6.86 -4.53 -14.80
C SER A 110 -6.73 -5.91 -14.12
N PRO A 111 -6.68 -7.04 -14.85
CA PRO A 111 -6.68 -8.39 -14.24
C PRO A 111 -5.60 -8.58 -13.17
N ASN A 112 -5.94 -8.85 -11.92
CA ASN A 112 -4.97 -8.91 -10.82
C ASN A 112 -5.37 -9.97 -9.78
N GLU A 113 -4.69 -11.13 -9.83
CA GLU A 113 -4.95 -12.28 -8.95
C GLU A 113 -4.79 -11.94 -7.46
N ARG A 114 -3.87 -11.04 -7.11
CA ARG A 114 -3.66 -10.63 -5.72
C ARG A 114 -4.86 -9.83 -5.21
N VAL A 115 -5.36 -8.89 -6.00
CA VAL A 115 -6.54 -8.08 -5.69
C VAL A 115 -7.79 -8.97 -5.62
N ALA A 116 -7.97 -9.85 -6.62
CA ALA A 116 -9.07 -10.81 -6.65
C ALA A 116 -9.13 -11.73 -5.42
N ALA A 117 -7.97 -12.14 -4.89
CA ALA A 117 -7.91 -12.91 -3.66
C ALA A 117 -8.45 -12.11 -2.45
N PHE A 118 -8.17 -10.81 -2.35
CA PHE A 118 -8.72 -9.97 -1.28
C PHE A 118 -10.23 -9.74 -1.42
N PHE A 119 -10.74 -9.57 -2.66
CA PHE A 119 -12.19 -9.53 -2.87
C PHE A 119 -12.86 -10.84 -2.49
N THR A 120 -12.26 -11.98 -2.86
CA THR A 120 -12.78 -13.31 -2.51
C THR A 120 -12.83 -13.49 -1.00
N ASP A 121 -11.73 -13.21 -0.30
CA ASP A 121 -11.68 -13.30 1.16
C ASP A 121 -12.71 -12.35 1.81
N ALA A 122 -12.86 -11.12 1.30
CA ALA A 122 -13.81 -10.14 1.86
C ALA A 122 -15.27 -10.58 1.69
N ILE A 123 -15.63 -11.11 0.52
CA ILE A 123 -16.98 -11.61 0.23
C ILE A 123 -17.29 -12.85 1.09
N GLU A 124 -16.36 -13.79 1.20
CA GLU A 124 -16.59 -15.06 1.90
C GLU A 124 -16.61 -14.92 3.42
N GLU A 125 -15.75 -14.06 3.95
CA GLU A 125 -15.61 -13.85 5.40
C GLU A 125 -16.43 -12.65 5.91
N GLY A 126 -17.06 -11.89 5.00
CA GLY A 126 -17.99 -10.81 5.32
C GLY A 126 -17.35 -9.64 6.06
N TYR A 127 -16.15 -9.21 5.67
CA TYR A 127 -15.47 -8.06 6.29
C TYR A 127 -15.39 -6.85 5.35
N PRO A 128 -15.32 -5.62 5.90
CA PRO A 128 -15.30 -4.41 5.09
C PRO A 128 -13.97 -4.25 4.35
N LEU A 129 -14.05 -3.77 3.12
CA LEU A 129 -12.92 -3.39 2.30
C LEU A 129 -13.22 -2.03 1.69
N SER A 130 -12.24 -1.14 1.64
CA SER A 130 -12.41 0.19 1.06
C SER A 130 -11.45 0.41 -0.08
N LEU A 131 -11.87 1.26 -1.01
CA LEU A 131 -10.98 1.93 -1.94
C LEU A 131 -10.40 3.16 -1.23
N VAL A 132 -9.08 3.24 -1.19
CA VAL A 132 -8.34 4.41 -0.73
C VAL A 132 -8.09 5.30 -1.93
N VAL A 133 -8.52 6.56 -1.82
CA VAL A 133 -8.33 7.60 -2.84
C VAL A 133 -7.47 8.69 -2.21
N SER A 134 -6.27 8.88 -2.72
CA SER A 134 -5.35 9.90 -2.22
C SER A 134 -4.84 10.78 -3.36
N PRO A 135 -4.38 12.01 -3.10
CA PRO A 135 -3.66 12.77 -4.10
C PRO A 135 -2.48 12.00 -4.65
N TRP A 136 -2.24 12.11 -5.95
CA TRP A 136 -1.03 11.59 -6.55
C TRP A 136 0.19 12.32 -5.96
N VAL A 137 1.17 11.53 -5.51
CA VAL A 137 2.47 12.01 -5.07
C VAL A 137 3.50 11.27 -5.88
N ASP A 138 4.36 12.00 -6.58
CA ASP A 138 5.50 11.40 -7.25
C ASP A 138 6.55 11.03 -6.20
N ILE A 139 6.66 9.73 -5.92
CA ILE A 139 7.64 9.18 -4.98
C ILE A 139 8.79 8.59 -5.79
N PRO A 140 9.99 9.20 -5.75
CA PRO A 140 11.15 8.64 -6.41
C PRO A 140 11.48 7.25 -5.85
N LYS A 141 11.72 6.28 -6.73
CA LYS A 141 11.98 4.89 -6.32
C LYS A 141 13.14 4.74 -5.34
N TRP A 142 14.17 5.59 -5.44
CA TRP A 142 15.31 5.57 -4.52
C TRP A 142 14.91 5.91 -3.08
N SER A 143 13.79 6.61 -2.89
CA SER A 143 13.39 7.17 -1.60
C SER A 143 12.40 6.30 -0.83
N GLU A 144 11.99 5.15 -1.38
CA GLU A 144 11.12 4.18 -0.71
C GLU A 144 11.93 3.17 0.12
N PHE A 145 11.55 3.00 1.38
CA PHE A 145 12.18 2.07 2.30
C PHE A 145 11.14 1.21 3.01
N ARG A 146 11.50 -0.05 3.28
CA ARG A 146 10.72 -0.99 4.07
C ARG A 146 11.37 -1.17 5.43
N LEU A 147 10.60 -0.93 6.48
CA LEU A 147 10.99 -1.07 7.88
C LEU A 147 10.34 -2.32 8.46
N PHE A 148 11.11 -3.10 9.19
CA PHE A 148 10.64 -4.30 9.87
C PHE A 148 10.59 -4.00 11.37
N ILE A 149 9.38 -3.92 11.93
CA ILE A 149 9.16 -3.67 13.35
C ILE A 149 8.68 -4.97 14.01
N ARG A 150 9.33 -5.36 15.10
CA ARG A 150 8.95 -6.52 15.92
C ARG A 150 9.01 -6.15 17.39
N ASP A 151 7.94 -6.43 18.11
CA ASP A 151 7.78 -6.14 19.54
C ASP A 151 8.11 -4.68 19.90
N GLY A 152 7.69 -3.75 19.03
CA GLY A 152 7.88 -2.31 19.18
C GLY A 152 9.27 -1.80 18.80
N VAL A 153 10.14 -2.64 18.25
CA VAL A 153 11.54 -2.32 17.93
C VAL A 153 11.81 -2.50 16.43
N LEU A 154 12.59 -1.58 15.85
CA LEU A 154 13.12 -1.73 14.49
C LEU A 154 14.13 -2.87 14.45
N VAL A 155 13.82 -3.92 13.70
CA VAL A 155 14.68 -5.10 13.50
C VAL A 155 15.27 -5.18 12.09
N GLY A 156 14.90 -4.27 11.19
CA GLY A 156 15.54 -4.17 9.87
C GLY A 156 15.04 -2.97 9.07
N LEU A 157 15.92 -2.40 8.26
CA LEU A 157 15.64 -1.32 7.33
C LEU A 157 16.21 -1.69 5.96
N SER A 158 15.36 -1.78 4.94
CA SER A 158 15.76 -2.12 3.57
C SER A 158 15.34 -1.03 2.60
N GLN A 159 16.14 -0.75 1.56
CA GLN A 159 15.61 -0.11 0.36
C GLN A 159 14.47 -0.99 -0.20
N TYR A 160 13.38 -0.36 -0.65
CA TYR A 160 12.22 -1.10 -1.15
C TYR A 160 12.52 -1.75 -2.51
N TRP A 161 13.11 -0.98 -3.43
CA TRP A 161 13.45 -1.43 -4.78
C TRP A 161 14.80 -2.15 -4.80
N TRP A 162 14.85 -3.31 -4.14
CA TRP A 162 16.06 -4.11 -3.88
C TRP A 162 16.73 -4.69 -5.13
N ASP A 163 16.14 -4.55 -6.31
CA ASP A 163 16.67 -4.99 -7.60
C ASP A 163 17.49 -3.91 -8.33
N LYS A 164 17.61 -2.71 -7.76
CA LYS A 164 18.24 -1.53 -8.40
C LYS A 164 19.22 -0.84 -7.46
N SER A 165 20.35 -0.36 -7.99
CA SER A 165 21.26 0.54 -7.28
C SER A 165 20.88 2.00 -7.55
N PHE A 166 20.96 2.86 -6.54
CA PHE A 166 20.60 4.28 -6.63
C PHE A 166 21.72 5.16 -6.06
N PRO A 167 22.35 6.03 -6.87
CA PRO A 167 23.41 6.93 -6.42
C PRO A 167 23.00 7.82 -5.23
N GLU A 168 21.73 8.20 -5.15
CA GLU A 168 21.16 9.02 -4.08
C GLU A 168 21.29 8.32 -2.71
N ILE A 169 21.01 7.01 -2.67
CA ILE A 169 21.12 6.23 -1.44
C ILE A 169 22.60 6.15 -1.03
N HIS A 170 23.49 5.86 -1.97
CA HIS A 170 24.93 5.82 -1.73
C HIS A 170 25.48 7.11 -1.13
N GLN A 171 25.13 8.23 -1.73
CA GLN A 171 25.61 9.55 -1.34
C GLN A 171 25.04 10.01 0.01
N HIS A 172 23.84 9.53 0.38
CA HIS A 172 23.08 10.08 1.50
C HIS A 172 22.61 9.06 2.54
N HIS A 173 23.10 7.81 2.53
CA HIS A 173 22.61 6.74 3.41
C HIS A 173 22.59 7.11 4.90
N GLU A 174 23.60 7.81 5.42
CA GLU A 174 23.58 8.25 6.83
C GLU A 174 22.47 9.27 7.11
N ALA A 175 22.25 10.23 6.20
CA ALA A 175 21.19 11.23 6.33
C ALA A 175 19.79 10.61 6.16
N ILE A 176 19.64 9.67 5.23
CA ILE A 176 18.43 8.86 5.04
C ILE A 176 18.11 8.10 6.33
N ARG A 177 19.10 7.37 6.86
CA ARG A 177 18.95 6.60 8.10
C ARG A 177 18.57 7.51 9.27
N ALA A 178 19.21 8.65 9.41
CA ALA A 178 18.90 9.62 10.46
C ALA A 178 17.45 10.15 10.34
N SER A 179 16.98 10.46 9.13
CA SER A 179 15.59 10.90 8.89
C SER A 179 14.58 9.83 9.28
N ILE A 180 14.82 8.58 8.87
CA ILE A 180 13.94 7.44 9.20
C ILE A 180 13.91 7.17 10.71
N LEU A 181 15.07 7.22 11.39
CA LEU A 181 15.12 7.02 12.84
C LEU A 181 14.42 8.15 13.61
N ALA A 182 14.57 9.39 13.15
CA ALA A 182 13.84 10.53 13.72
C ALA A 182 12.32 10.37 13.55
N PHE A 183 11.89 9.89 12.38
CA PHE A 183 10.49 9.57 12.12
C PHE A 183 9.98 8.43 13.00
N LEU A 184 10.76 7.36 13.19
CA LEU A 184 10.38 6.25 14.06
C LEU A 184 10.17 6.67 15.52
N ASN A 185 10.94 7.65 16.02
CA ASN A 185 10.75 8.18 17.38
C ASN A 185 9.35 8.78 17.59
N VAL A 186 8.74 9.33 16.54
CA VAL A 186 7.37 9.88 16.62
C VAL A 186 6.29 8.88 16.16
N LEU A 187 6.64 7.96 15.26
CA LEU A 187 5.73 6.94 14.74
C LEU A 187 5.42 5.85 15.78
N LEU A 188 6.46 5.27 16.41
CA LEU A 188 6.32 4.08 17.26
C LEU A 188 5.31 4.27 18.42
N PRO A 189 5.26 5.41 19.13
CA PRO A 189 4.26 5.63 20.18
C PRO A 189 2.80 5.67 19.68
N LYS A 190 2.60 5.95 18.38
CA LYS A 190 1.29 6.07 17.74
C LYS A 190 0.89 4.80 16.95
N LEU A 191 1.81 3.86 16.79
CA LEU A 191 1.60 2.62 16.07
C LEU A 191 0.82 1.64 16.95
N HIS A 192 -0.38 1.25 16.52
CA HIS A 192 -1.25 0.32 17.26
C HIS A 192 -0.82 -1.15 17.14
N LEU A 193 0.23 -1.43 16.38
CA LEU A 193 0.74 -2.77 16.13
C LEU A 193 2.21 -2.90 16.57
N PRO A 194 2.53 -3.77 17.54
CA PRO A 194 3.90 -3.93 18.00
C PRO A 194 4.77 -4.68 16.98
N THR A 195 4.17 -5.49 16.11
CA THR A 195 4.88 -6.30 15.11
C THR A 195 4.22 -6.10 13.75
N VAL A 196 4.90 -5.36 12.87
CA VAL A 196 4.37 -4.87 11.59
C VAL A 196 5.50 -4.47 10.66
N ILE A 197 5.26 -4.51 9.36
CA ILE A 197 6.13 -3.96 8.34
C ILE A 197 5.61 -2.57 7.98
N VAL A 198 6.50 -1.57 7.92
CA VAL A 198 6.15 -0.19 7.63
C VAL A 198 6.87 0.24 6.36
N ASP A 199 6.14 0.60 5.32
CA ASP A 199 6.74 1.20 4.12
C ASP A 199 6.69 2.72 4.25
N VAL A 200 7.82 3.38 3.98
CA VAL A 200 8.01 4.83 4.15
C VAL A 200 8.67 5.45 2.94
N SER A 201 8.45 6.75 2.73
CA SER A 201 9.16 7.55 1.74
C SER A 201 9.97 8.65 2.42
N VAL A 202 11.23 8.80 2.04
CA VAL A 202 12.08 9.91 2.43
C VAL A 202 11.95 11.03 1.39
N GLN A 203 11.49 12.20 1.82
CA GLN A 203 11.34 13.36 0.94
C GLN A 203 12.69 14.05 0.71
N THR A 204 12.80 14.81 -0.38
CA THR A 204 13.89 15.78 -0.56
C THR A 204 13.48 17.14 -0.01
N GLY A 205 14.34 17.75 0.81
CA GLY A 205 14.15 19.08 1.38
C GLY A 205 15.15 20.11 0.84
N THR A 206 15.03 21.36 1.31
CA THR A 206 16.01 22.40 1.04
C THR A 206 17.36 22.02 1.64
N GLY A 207 18.28 21.54 0.80
CA GLY A 207 19.63 21.12 1.22
C GLY A 207 19.88 19.61 1.27
N GLY A 208 18.97 18.77 0.74
CA GLY A 208 19.21 17.32 0.59
C GLY A 208 18.05 16.48 1.13
N ILE A 209 18.35 15.56 2.06
CA ILE A 209 17.36 14.68 2.69
C ILE A 209 16.41 15.48 3.59
N GLY A 210 15.11 15.28 3.39
CA GLY A 210 14.02 15.91 4.12
C GLY A 210 13.29 14.94 5.06
N ALA A 211 12.02 15.25 5.33
CA ALA A 211 11.16 14.49 6.23
C ALA A 211 10.80 13.10 5.66
N THR A 212 10.50 12.16 6.54
CA THR A 212 9.99 10.84 6.16
C THR A 212 8.47 10.80 6.35
N SER A 213 7.75 10.18 5.42
CA SER A 213 6.30 9.95 5.48
C SER A 213 5.96 8.46 5.43
N LEU A 214 4.84 8.10 6.06
CA LEU A 214 4.27 6.75 6.01
C LEU A 214 3.59 6.51 4.66
N ILE A 215 3.87 5.37 4.04
CA ILE A 215 3.18 4.91 2.82
C ILE A 215 2.14 3.85 3.18
N GLU A 216 2.56 2.80 3.89
CA GLU A 216 1.73 1.61 4.10
C GLU A 216 2.15 0.83 5.34
N LEU A 217 1.19 0.13 5.95
CA LEU A 217 1.44 -0.93 6.92
C LEU A 217 1.15 -2.29 6.27
N ASN A 218 2.08 -3.21 6.44
CA ASN A 218 2.02 -4.58 5.96
C ASN A 218 2.14 -5.57 7.12
N PRO A 219 1.47 -6.74 7.06
CA PRO A 219 1.62 -7.75 8.10
C PRO A 219 3.05 -8.31 8.12
N PHE A 220 3.60 -8.52 9.32
CA PHE A 220 4.92 -9.14 9.51
C PHE A 220 4.84 -10.66 9.29
N ILE A 221 4.83 -11.07 8.02
CA ILE A 221 4.64 -12.47 7.61
C ILE A 221 5.57 -12.84 6.45
N ARG A 222 5.89 -14.13 6.34
CA ARG A 222 6.75 -14.68 5.27
C ARG A 222 6.28 -14.41 3.83
N ARG A 223 5.00 -14.07 3.65
CA ARG A 223 4.43 -13.72 2.34
C ARG A 223 4.76 -12.29 1.92
N ALA A 224 5.01 -11.39 2.87
CA ALA A 224 5.46 -10.05 2.56
C ALA A 224 6.88 -10.12 1.99
N ASP A 225 7.20 -9.26 1.01
CA ASP A 225 8.55 -9.20 0.45
C ASP A 225 9.54 -8.76 1.55
N ALA A 226 10.60 -9.55 1.75
CA ALA A 226 11.65 -9.24 2.73
C ALA A 226 12.67 -8.22 2.20
N CYS A 227 12.58 -7.85 0.92
CA CYS A 227 13.53 -7.01 0.20
C CYS A 227 14.96 -7.55 0.34
N LEU A 228 15.88 -6.82 0.98
CA LEU A 228 17.27 -7.26 1.20
C LEU A 228 17.48 -8.11 2.46
N PHE A 229 16.40 -8.49 3.13
CA PHE A 229 16.40 -9.51 4.19
C PHE A 229 15.88 -10.84 3.64
N SER A 230 15.97 -11.89 4.45
CA SER A 230 15.35 -13.18 4.22
C SER A 230 14.37 -13.52 5.34
N TRP A 231 13.35 -14.31 5.03
CA TRP A 231 12.47 -14.95 6.01
C TRP A 231 12.97 -16.32 6.48
N ASP A 232 14.08 -16.81 5.90
CA ASP A 232 14.63 -18.12 6.20
C ASP A 232 15.05 -18.24 7.66
N ASN A 233 14.83 -19.40 8.25
CA ASN A 233 15.15 -19.69 9.66
C ASN A 233 14.56 -18.68 10.67
N GLY A 234 13.42 -18.06 10.36
CA GLY A 234 12.79 -17.05 11.22
C GLY A 234 13.20 -15.61 10.91
N GLY A 235 14.05 -15.45 9.90
CA GLY A 235 14.48 -14.19 9.31
C GLY A 235 15.80 -13.67 9.85
N ASP A 236 16.59 -13.05 8.98
CA ASP A 236 17.94 -12.53 9.28
C ASP A 236 17.94 -11.04 9.66
N PHE A 237 16.84 -10.59 10.25
CA PHE A 237 16.60 -9.23 10.73
C PHE A 237 17.55 -8.90 11.90
N ASP A 238 18.60 -8.12 11.60
CA ASP A 238 19.73 -7.79 12.49
C ASP A 238 19.78 -6.30 12.87
N GLY A 239 18.75 -5.52 12.53
CA GLY A 239 18.67 -4.07 12.76
C GLY A 239 19.48 -3.22 11.78
N SER A 240 20.11 -3.83 10.77
CA SER A 240 20.92 -3.11 9.78
C SER A 240 20.07 -2.30 8.80
N PHE A 241 20.73 -1.29 8.21
CA PHE A 241 20.25 -0.63 6.99
C PHE A 241 20.88 -1.33 5.78
N ARG A 242 20.08 -2.01 4.97
CA ARG A 242 20.49 -2.69 3.73
C ARG A 242 20.01 -1.93 2.50
N PHE A 243 20.92 -1.69 1.58
CA PHE A 243 20.66 -1.13 0.25
C PHE A 243 21.61 -1.75 -0.76
N VAL A 244 21.23 -1.76 -2.05
CA VAL A 244 22.06 -2.33 -3.11
C VAL A 244 23.23 -1.41 -3.35
N SER A 245 24.43 -1.98 -3.31
CA SER A 245 25.64 -1.27 -3.68
C SER A 245 25.80 -1.18 -5.20
#